data_AF-A0A6G0Y2S1-F1
#
_entry.id   AF-A0A6G0Y2S1-F1
#
_cell.length_a   1.000
_cell.length_b   1.000
_cell.length_c   1.000
_cell.angle_alpha   90.00
_cell.angle_beta   90.00
_cell.angle_gamma   90.00
#
_symmetry.space_group_name_H-M   'P 1'
#
loop_
_entity.id
_entity.type
_entity.pdbx_description
1 polymer ?
#
loop_
_entity_poly.entity_id
_entity_poly.type
_entity_poly.pdbx_seq_one_letter_code
_entity_poly.pdbx_strand_id
1 'polypeptide(L)'
;MDDAYLDVAAGYVDECKIIQINYQSFTPYSNISFSNNDEIRINVLNMDNYTLPCESFLYIEGKVNTSTDVVGDVCFSNNGLAFLFSETRYEINGIEVQKIKSPGFSSCLKGYCSYTPNDLHTLENAAWGPMTHDNNKNFITKNVFTGCIPLKYFFWIF
;
A
#
# COMPACT_ATOMS: atom_id res chain seq x y z
N MET A 1 -17.77 -50.30 11.19
CA MET A 1 -18.43 -49.39 10.24
C MET A 1 -18.92 -48.27 11.11
N ASP A 2 -18.27 -47.11 11.03
CA ASP A 2 -18.58 -45.98 11.90
C ASP A 2 -19.72 -45.18 11.26
N ASP A 3 -20.87 -45.21 11.94
CA ASP A 3 -22.09 -44.54 11.53
C ASP A 3 -22.02 -43.04 11.89
N ALA A 4 -21.33 -42.26 11.07
CA ALA A 4 -21.40 -40.80 11.13
C ALA A 4 -22.66 -40.31 10.39
N TYR A 5 -23.80 -40.28 11.09
CA TYR A 5 -25.02 -39.66 10.57
C TYR A 5 -24.94 -38.13 10.69
N LEU A 6 -25.27 -37.42 9.61
CA LEU A 6 -25.39 -35.96 9.59
C LEU A 6 -26.67 -35.55 10.34
N ASP A 7 -26.52 -34.93 11.52
CA ASP A 7 -27.63 -34.37 12.29
C ASP A 7 -28.04 -33.00 11.75
N VAL A 8 -29.16 -32.97 11.04
CA VAL A 8 -29.72 -31.75 10.41
C VAL A 8 -30.41 -30.83 11.43
N ALA A 9 -30.66 -31.31 12.65
CA ALA A 9 -31.25 -30.52 13.74
C ALA A 9 -30.20 -29.86 14.64
N ALA A 10 -28.92 -30.24 14.49
CA ALA A 10 -27.82 -29.59 15.19
C ALA A 10 -27.72 -28.12 14.79
N GLY A 11 -27.54 -27.23 15.79
CA GLY A 11 -27.31 -25.81 15.53
C GLY A 11 -26.02 -25.60 14.72
N TYR A 12 -26.00 -24.58 13.87
CA TYR A 12 -24.80 -24.24 13.11
C TYR A 12 -23.61 -23.96 14.05
N VAL A 13 -22.54 -24.74 13.92
CA VAL A 13 -21.27 -24.52 14.61
C VAL A 13 -20.28 -23.98 13.59
N ASP A 14 -19.89 -22.71 13.72
CA ASP A 14 -18.83 -22.12 12.91
C ASP A 14 -17.46 -22.47 13.51
N GLU A 15 -16.79 -23.43 12.89
CA GLU A 15 -15.40 -23.81 13.21
C GLU A 15 -14.36 -22.95 12.46
N CYS A 16 -14.79 -22.08 11.54
CA CYS A 16 -13.91 -21.25 10.69
C CYS A 16 -13.68 -19.85 11.26
N LYS A 17 -13.41 -19.74 12.57
CA LYS A 17 -13.17 -18.43 13.21
C LYS A 17 -11.77 -17.92 12.90
N ILE A 18 -11.67 -16.67 12.44
CA ILE A 18 -10.38 -15.96 12.34
C ILE A 18 -9.91 -15.63 13.76
N ILE A 19 -8.86 -16.30 14.22
CA ILE A 19 -8.32 -16.15 15.58
C ILE A 19 -7.18 -15.13 15.68
N GLN A 20 -6.48 -14.88 14.57
CA GLN A 20 -5.24 -14.10 14.56
C GLN A 20 -4.97 -13.50 13.18
N ILE A 21 -4.34 -12.32 13.19
CA ILE A 21 -3.78 -11.65 12.01
C ILE A 21 -2.27 -11.59 12.18
N ASN A 22 -1.52 -11.97 11.14
CA ASN A 22 -0.06 -11.90 11.11
C ASN A 22 0.40 -11.09 9.91
N TYR A 23 1.40 -10.23 10.10
CA TYR A 23 2.03 -9.49 9.02
C TYR A 23 3.14 -10.32 8.37
N GLN A 24 3.14 -10.37 7.05
CA GLN A 24 4.16 -11.03 6.23
C GLN A 24 4.69 -10.06 5.19
N SER A 25 6.02 -10.00 5.07
CA SER A 25 6.68 -9.15 4.08
C SER A 25 6.91 -9.92 2.79
N PHE A 26 6.54 -9.31 1.67
CA PHE A 26 6.81 -9.83 0.33
C PHE A 26 7.72 -8.85 -0.40
N THR A 27 8.89 -9.30 -0.81
CA THR A 27 9.83 -8.48 -1.58
C THR A 27 9.57 -8.63 -3.08
N PRO A 28 9.91 -7.62 -3.89
CA PRO A 28 9.91 -7.77 -5.34
C PRO A 28 10.79 -8.95 -5.79
N TYR A 29 10.47 -9.53 -6.96
CA TYR A 29 11.28 -10.60 -7.53
C TYR A 29 12.73 -10.12 -7.83
N SER A 30 13.72 -10.98 -7.56
CA SER A 30 15.15 -10.62 -7.52
C SER A 30 15.77 -10.27 -8.88
N ASN A 31 16.73 -9.32 -8.85
CA ASN A 31 17.66 -8.84 -9.89
C ASN A 31 17.22 -7.67 -10.80
N ILE A 32 16.26 -6.85 -10.37
CA ILE A 32 15.93 -5.59 -11.07
C ILE A 32 16.55 -4.43 -10.31
N SER A 33 17.12 -3.46 -11.02
CA SER A 33 17.35 -2.15 -10.43
C SER A 33 16.01 -1.50 -10.06
N PHE A 34 16.00 -0.60 -9.08
CA PHE A 34 14.87 0.30 -8.83
C PHE A 34 15.14 1.65 -9.52
N SER A 35 15.54 1.60 -10.80
CA SER A 35 15.80 2.78 -11.60
C SER A 35 14.51 3.39 -12.13
N ASN A 36 14.62 4.57 -12.73
CA ASN A 36 13.47 5.25 -13.32
C ASN A 36 12.82 4.40 -14.43
N ASN A 37 11.50 4.23 -14.35
CA ASN A 37 10.67 3.43 -15.25
C ASN A 37 10.85 1.91 -15.16
N ASP A 38 11.59 1.41 -14.17
CA ASP A 38 11.65 -0.03 -13.92
C ASP A 38 10.31 -0.53 -13.37
N GLU A 39 9.88 -1.70 -13.85
CA GLU A 39 8.68 -2.35 -13.36
C GLU A 39 8.98 -3.14 -12.08
N ILE A 40 8.24 -2.85 -11.01
CA ILE A 40 8.34 -3.56 -9.74
C ILE A 40 7.19 -4.55 -9.63
N ARG A 41 7.51 -5.86 -9.59
CA ARG A 41 6.51 -6.93 -9.41
C ARG A 41 6.69 -7.62 -8.07
N ILE A 42 5.63 -7.59 -7.25
CA ILE A 42 5.55 -8.31 -5.97
C ILE A 42 4.54 -9.43 -6.14
N ASN A 43 5.00 -10.67 -6.13
CA ASN A 43 4.14 -11.83 -6.26
C ASN A 43 3.85 -12.40 -4.87
N VAL A 44 2.57 -12.53 -4.53
CA VAL A 44 2.11 -13.20 -3.32
C VAL A 44 1.63 -14.59 -3.70
N LEU A 45 2.45 -15.61 -3.45
CA LEU A 45 2.17 -17.00 -3.80
C LEU A 45 1.72 -17.75 -2.55
N ASN A 46 0.42 -17.83 -2.29
CA ASN A 46 -0.11 -18.52 -1.11
C ASN A 46 -1.17 -19.54 -1.53
N MET A 47 -0.90 -20.84 -1.35
CA MET A 47 -1.91 -21.91 -1.50
C MET A 47 -2.77 -22.08 -0.23
N ASP A 48 -2.22 -21.76 0.96
CA ASP A 48 -2.85 -22.10 2.24
C ASP A 48 -3.11 -20.90 3.17
N ASN A 49 -2.88 -19.66 2.73
CA ASN A 49 -3.09 -18.45 3.54
C ASN A 49 -4.14 -17.52 2.92
N TYR A 50 -5.10 -17.09 3.74
CA TYR A 50 -5.99 -15.99 3.41
C TYR A 50 -5.26 -14.65 3.60
N THR A 51 -5.10 -13.88 2.53
CA THR A 51 -4.54 -12.52 2.60
C THR A 51 -5.67 -11.50 2.71
N LEU A 52 -5.41 -10.39 3.40
CA LEU A 52 -6.35 -9.27 3.54
C LEU A 52 -5.76 -8.00 2.90
N PRO A 53 -5.77 -7.87 1.55
CA PRO A 53 -5.08 -6.79 0.85
C PRO A 53 -5.54 -5.39 1.27
N CYS A 54 -6.79 -5.20 1.69
CA CYS A 54 -7.30 -3.88 2.12
C CYS A 54 -6.61 -3.34 3.38
N GLU A 55 -6.04 -4.21 4.22
CA GLU A 55 -5.25 -3.85 5.41
C GLU A 55 -3.74 -4.05 5.19
N SER A 56 -3.33 -4.38 3.96
CA SER A 56 -1.93 -4.43 3.55
C SER A 56 -1.43 -3.05 3.10
N PHE A 57 -0.12 -2.89 3.05
CA PHE A 57 0.53 -1.67 2.60
C PHE A 57 1.79 -1.98 1.79
N LEU A 58 2.15 -1.06 0.89
CA LEU A 58 3.44 -1.05 0.22
C LEU A 58 4.44 -0.30 1.10
N TYR A 59 5.49 -0.97 1.58
CA TYR A 59 6.58 -0.35 2.32
C TYR A 59 7.68 0.11 1.35
N ILE A 60 8.12 1.36 1.49
CA ILE A 60 9.06 2.00 0.58
C ILE A 60 10.16 2.67 1.39
N GLU A 61 11.40 2.38 1.01
CA GLU A 61 12.59 3.08 1.49
C GLU A 61 13.32 3.66 0.29
N GLY A 62 13.90 4.84 0.46
CA GLY A 62 14.62 5.47 -0.63
C GLY A 62 15.54 6.59 -0.19
N LYS A 63 16.38 7.01 -1.13
CA LYS A 63 17.29 8.13 -0.98
C LYS A 63 17.02 9.16 -2.07
N VAL A 64 16.91 10.41 -1.68
CA VAL A 64 16.81 11.54 -2.59
C VAL A 64 18.22 11.98 -2.99
N ASN A 65 18.47 12.05 -4.29
CA ASN A 65 19.69 12.64 -4.82
C ASN A 65 19.42 14.10 -5.15
N THR A 66 19.92 15.02 -4.33
CA THR A 66 19.79 16.46 -4.56
C THR A 66 21.00 16.99 -5.34
N SER A 67 20.76 17.93 -6.27
CA SER A 67 21.85 18.69 -6.91
C SER A 67 22.44 19.70 -5.91
N THR A 68 23.69 20.09 -6.11
CA THR A 68 24.35 21.15 -5.34
C THR A 68 23.68 22.51 -5.50
N ASP A 69 22.91 22.70 -6.56
CA ASP A 69 22.24 23.97 -6.88
C ASP A 69 20.88 24.13 -6.17
N VAL A 70 20.40 23.09 -5.49
CA VAL A 70 19.13 23.14 -4.75
C VAL A 70 19.34 23.94 -3.47
N VAL A 71 18.69 25.10 -3.38
CA VAL A 71 18.68 25.94 -2.19
C VAL A 71 17.45 25.58 -1.35
N GLY A 72 17.66 24.98 -0.19
CA GLY A 72 16.61 24.64 0.77
C GLY A 72 16.38 23.14 0.95
N ASP A 73 15.47 22.80 1.87
CA ASP A 73 15.13 21.41 2.20
C ASP A 73 14.19 20.81 1.15
N VAL A 74 14.42 19.54 0.81
CA VAL A 74 13.52 18.76 -0.06
C VAL A 74 12.49 18.06 0.80
N CYS A 75 11.21 18.24 0.47
CA CYS A 75 10.08 17.59 1.12
C CYS A 75 9.13 16.99 0.07
N PHE A 76 8.38 15.96 0.49
CA PHE A 76 7.33 15.40 -0.35
C PHE A 76 6.10 16.31 -0.35
N SER A 77 5.46 16.47 -1.51
CA SER A 77 4.09 16.98 -1.56
C SER A 77 3.14 16.02 -0.83
N ASN A 78 1.91 16.48 -0.56
CA ASN A 78 0.87 15.56 -0.07
C ASN A 78 0.73 14.37 -1.01
N ASN A 79 0.62 13.17 -0.44
CA ASN A 79 0.59 11.90 -1.17
C ASN A 79 1.88 11.58 -1.94
N GLY A 80 3.01 12.17 -1.55
CA GLY A 80 4.27 12.16 -2.30
C GLY A 80 4.78 10.77 -2.68
N LEU A 81 4.57 9.76 -1.83
CA LEU A 81 4.99 8.39 -2.13
C LEU A 81 4.23 7.79 -3.32
N ALA A 82 2.94 8.10 -3.47
CA ALA A 82 2.16 7.59 -4.61
C ALA A 82 2.58 8.23 -5.94
N PHE A 83 3.18 9.43 -5.90
CA PHE A 83 3.74 10.09 -7.07
C PHE A 83 5.04 9.46 -7.58
N LEU A 84 5.64 8.53 -6.84
CA LEU A 84 6.80 7.74 -7.32
C LEU A 84 6.41 6.75 -8.43
N PHE A 85 5.12 6.46 -8.59
CA PHE A 85 4.63 5.46 -9.53
C PHE A 85 3.90 6.13 -10.70
N SER A 86 4.26 5.72 -11.93
CA SER A 86 3.58 6.14 -13.16
C SER A 86 2.36 5.26 -13.49
N GLU A 87 2.40 3.98 -13.12
CA GLU A 87 1.31 3.02 -13.31
C GLU A 87 1.34 1.99 -12.19
N THR A 88 0.16 1.57 -11.74
CA THR A 88 0.01 0.43 -10.83
C THR A 88 -1.00 -0.56 -11.39
N ARG A 89 -0.74 -1.84 -11.15
CA ARG A 89 -1.60 -2.93 -11.56
C ARG A 89 -1.79 -3.91 -10.42
N TYR A 90 -3.03 -4.33 -10.22
CA TYR A 90 -3.38 -5.41 -9.33
C TYR A 90 -3.89 -6.59 -10.17
N GLU A 91 -3.20 -7.73 -10.05
CA GLU A 91 -3.50 -8.95 -10.79
C GLU A 91 -3.86 -10.07 -9.81
N ILE A 92 -4.87 -10.87 -10.14
CA ILE A 92 -5.21 -12.12 -9.44
C ILE A 92 -5.06 -13.24 -10.46
N ASN A 93 -4.19 -14.22 -10.18
CA ASN A 93 -3.92 -15.35 -11.09
C ASN A 93 -3.57 -14.92 -12.53
N GLY A 94 -2.81 -13.83 -12.67
CA GLY A 94 -2.41 -13.26 -13.97
C GLY A 94 -3.52 -12.51 -14.72
N ILE A 95 -4.71 -12.35 -14.12
CA ILE A 95 -5.79 -11.54 -14.66
C ILE A 95 -5.71 -10.16 -14.04
N GLU A 96 -5.59 -9.12 -14.88
CA GLU A 96 -5.67 -7.73 -14.44
C GLU A 96 -7.06 -7.44 -13.89
N VAL A 97 -7.12 -7.18 -12.59
CA VAL A 97 -8.36 -6.81 -11.90
C VAL A 97 -8.51 -5.29 -11.86
N GLN A 98 -7.40 -4.59 -11.68
CA GLN A 98 -7.38 -3.13 -11.72
C GLN A 98 -6.05 -2.61 -12.25
N LYS A 99 -6.13 -1.58 -13.08
CA LYS A 99 -5.00 -0.80 -13.55
C LYS A 99 -5.27 0.68 -13.37
N ILE A 100 -4.33 1.38 -12.75
CA ILE A 100 -4.41 2.82 -12.52
C ILE A 100 -3.19 3.46 -13.18
N LYS A 101 -3.44 4.33 -14.15
CA LYS A 101 -2.42 5.24 -14.67
C LYS A 101 -2.33 6.45 -13.75
N SER A 102 -1.11 6.88 -13.45
CA SER A 102 -0.83 8.04 -12.60
C SER A 102 -1.47 7.95 -11.20
N PRO A 103 -1.17 6.90 -10.42
CA PRO A 103 -1.78 6.67 -9.10
C PRO A 103 -1.60 7.84 -8.13
N GLY A 104 -0.49 8.58 -8.20
CA GLY A 104 -0.27 9.79 -7.40
C GLY A 104 -1.37 10.84 -7.57
N PHE A 105 -1.78 11.13 -8.81
CA PHE A 105 -2.84 12.10 -9.09
C PHE A 105 -4.21 11.58 -8.66
N SER A 106 -4.54 10.35 -9.03
CA SER A 106 -5.87 9.79 -8.85
C SER A 106 -6.20 9.57 -7.36
N SER A 107 -5.24 9.05 -6.58
CA SER A 107 -5.39 8.90 -5.13
C SER A 107 -5.32 10.23 -4.37
N CYS A 108 -4.54 11.22 -4.85
CA CYS A 108 -4.52 12.56 -4.26
C CYS A 108 -5.87 13.28 -4.44
N LEU A 109 -6.48 13.19 -5.63
CA LEU A 109 -7.80 13.73 -5.90
C LEU A 109 -8.87 13.06 -5.02
N LYS A 110 -8.86 11.72 -4.93
CA LYS A 110 -9.76 10.99 -4.01
C LYS A 110 -9.56 11.44 -2.57
N GLY A 111 -8.31 11.63 -2.15
CA GLY A 111 -8.03 12.08 -0.79
C GLY A 111 -8.60 13.45 -0.47
N TYR A 112 -8.45 14.42 -1.37
CA TYR A 112 -9.04 15.74 -1.16
C TYR A 112 -10.56 15.78 -1.22
N CYS A 113 -11.18 14.94 -2.05
CA CYS A 113 -12.64 14.95 -2.24
C CYS A 113 -13.39 14.07 -1.24
N SER A 114 -12.74 13.07 -0.63
CA SER A 114 -13.46 12.01 0.08
C SER A 114 -12.89 11.63 1.44
N TYR A 115 -11.64 11.96 1.77
CA TYR A 115 -11.08 11.58 3.07
C TYR A 115 -11.50 12.54 4.16
N THR A 116 -11.92 11.96 5.28
CA THR A 116 -12.16 12.72 6.51
C THR A 116 -10.82 13.07 7.17
N PRO A 117 -10.79 14.03 8.10
CA PRO A 117 -9.59 14.28 8.91
C PRO A 117 -9.04 13.00 9.58
N ASN A 118 -9.91 12.11 10.05
CA ASN A 118 -9.52 10.85 10.67
C ASN A 118 -8.81 9.91 9.67
N ASP A 119 -9.26 9.84 8.43
CA ASP A 119 -8.59 9.05 7.40
C ASP A 119 -7.17 9.59 7.14
N LEU A 120 -7.02 10.91 7.06
CA LEU A 120 -5.73 11.56 6.82
C LEU A 120 -4.72 11.32 7.95
N HIS A 121 -5.17 11.23 9.21
CA HIS A 121 -4.29 10.88 10.33
C HIS A 121 -3.66 9.48 10.19
N THR A 122 -4.30 8.57 9.46
CA THR A 122 -3.73 7.24 9.18
C THR A 122 -2.73 7.24 8.01
N LEU A 123 -2.61 8.36 7.30
CA LEU A 123 -1.85 8.50 6.06
C LEU A 123 -0.55 9.31 6.21
N GLU A 124 -0.16 9.66 7.43
CA GLU A 124 1.10 10.38 7.70
C GLU A 124 2.30 9.63 7.12
N ASN A 125 2.33 8.29 7.26
CA ASN A 125 3.36 7.43 6.69
C ASN A 125 3.36 7.35 5.15
N ALA A 126 2.28 7.81 4.50
CA ALA A 126 2.15 7.94 3.06
C ALA A 126 2.48 9.37 2.57
N ALA A 127 3.12 10.18 3.41
CA ALA A 127 3.39 11.59 3.19
C ALA A 127 2.11 12.42 2.98
N TRP A 128 1.06 12.11 3.73
CA TRP A 128 -0.06 13.04 3.91
C TRP A 128 0.15 13.85 5.18
N GLY A 129 -0.16 15.14 5.10
CA GLY A 129 -0.16 15.99 6.26
C GLY A 129 -1.05 17.22 6.08
N PRO A 130 -1.09 18.09 7.11
CA PRO A 130 -1.90 19.28 7.08
C PRO A 130 -1.43 20.21 5.95
N MET A 131 -2.38 20.84 5.25
CA MET A 131 -2.09 21.81 4.17
C MET A 131 -1.51 23.11 4.71
N THR A 132 -0.28 23.04 5.21
CA THR A 132 0.49 24.14 5.80
C THR A 132 1.84 24.25 5.11
N HIS A 133 2.53 25.36 5.30
CA HIS A 133 3.85 25.58 4.70
C HIS A 133 4.90 24.54 5.16
N ASP A 134 4.72 23.94 6.33
CA ASP A 134 5.65 22.98 6.92
C ASP A 134 5.29 21.51 6.64
N ASN A 135 4.36 21.28 5.71
CA ASN A 135 3.87 19.96 5.41
C ASN A 135 4.98 19.00 4.98
N ASN A 136 5.02 17.80 5.56
CA ASN A 136 5.99 16.75 5.29
C ASN A 136 7.48 17.16 5.39
N LYS A 137 7.83 18.29 6.01
CA LYS A 137 9.23 18.75 6.12
C LYS A 137 10.15 17.73 6.79
N ASN A 138 9.60 16.96 7.74
CA ASN A 138 10.35 15.96 8.50
C ASN A 138 10.30 14.55 7.87
N PHE A 139 9.58 14.36 6.75
CA PHE A 139 9.43 13.05 6.14
C PHE A 139 10.75 12.54 5.53
N ILE A 140 11.61 13.46 5.12
CA ILE A 140 12.95 13.16 4.59
C ILE A 140 13.97 13.64 5.62
N THR A 141 14.81 12.73 6.11
CA THR A 141 15.89 13.05 7.04
C THR A 141 17.22 12.65 6.43
N LYS A 142 18.18 13.59 6.33
CA LYS A 142 19.50 13.35 5.69
C LYS A 142 19.38 12.74 4.28
N ASN A 143 18.42 13.24 3.50
CA ASN A 143 18.09 12.75 2.16
C ASN A 143 17.62 11.29 2.09
N VAL A 144 17.25 10.67 3.21
CA VAL A 144 16.69 9.32 3.27
C VAL A 144 15.25 9.41 3.74
N PHE A 145 14.39 8.57 3.18
CA PHE A 145 13.00 8.45 3.61
C PHE A 145 12.59 6.99 3.72
N THR A 146 11.61 6.76 4.59
CA THR A 146 10.92 5.48 4.78
C THR A 146 9.45 5.77 4.98
N GLY A 147 8.58 5.00 4.37
CA GLY A 147 7.14 5.18 4.53
C GLY A 147 6.35 4.02 3.97
N CYS A 148 5.03 4.12 4.09
CA CYS A 148 4.14 3.10 3.58
C CYS A 148 2.89 3.68 2.95
N ILE A 149 2.42 3.06 1.87
CA ILE A 149 1.17 3.40 1.20
C ILE A 149 0.17 2.27 1.47
N PRO A 150 -0.91 2.49 2.23
CA PRO A 150 -1.94 1.48 2.42
C PRO A 150 -2.64 1.17 1.10
N LEU A 151 -2.82 -0.12 0.80
CA LEU A 151 -3.34 -0.53 -0.52
C LEU A 151 -4.77 -0.06 -0.74
N LYS A 152 -5.60 0.07 0.31
CA LYS A 152 -6.97 0.62 0.21
C LYS A 152 -7.08 2.07 -0.27
N TYR A 153 -6.01 2.84 -0.11
CA TYR A 153 -5.95 4.22 -0.58
C TYR A 153 -5.21 4.34 -1.93
N PHE A 154 -4.40 3.33 -2.26
CA PHE A 154 -3.62 3.27 -3.50
C PHE A 154 -4.38 2.63 -4.66
N PHE A 155 -5.14 1.58 -4.36
CA PHE A 155 -6.05 0.87 -5.25
C PHE A 155 -7.50 1.16 -4.86
N TRP A 156 -8.41 1.16 -5.83
CA TRP A 156 -9.82 1.52 -5.60
C TRP A 156 -10.76 0.33 -5.47
N ILE A 157 -10.23 -0.88 -5.60
CA ILE A 157 -11.01 -2.12 -5.51
C ILE A 157 -11.26 -2.58 -4.07
N PHE A 158 -10.53 -2.00 -3.11
CA PHE A 158 -10.61 -2.35 -1.69
C PHE A 158 -11.51 -1.39 -0.91
#